data_AF-A0A0L0RZN1-F1
#
_entry.id   AF-A0A0L0RZN1-F1
#
_cell.length_a   1.000
_cell.length_b   1.000
_cell.length_c   1.000
_cell.angle_alpha   90.00
_cell.angle_beta   90.00
_cell.angle_gamma   90.00
#
_symmetry.space_group_name_H-M   'P 1'
#
loop_
_entity.id
_entity.type
_entity.pdbx_description
1 polymer ?
#
loop_
_entity_poly.entity_id
_entity_poly.type
_entity_poly.pdbx_seq_one_letter_code
_entity_poly.pdbx_strand_id
1 'polypeptide(L)'
;MNRAAMAAIKLMQPAELAAMLRSPALVPGKDYLVVDVRDDDFEGGNIPGALHLPSHQLSSPYTFDARPHLDQFMTIPKLIFHCAMSQQRGPKAAMLIGRLLTEDAATATTAMPELYVLRGGFAAWQSAYKTEPDLLENYNAKMWEEGWWM
;
A
#
# COMPACT_ATOMS: atom_id res chain seq x y z
N MET A 1 -18.09 7.46 -25.34
CA MET A 1 -17.52 6.48 -24.39
C MET A 1 -17.10 7.24 -23.14
N ASN A 2 -17.80 7.07 -22.03
CA ASN A 2 -17.44 7.73 -20.78
C ASN A 2 -16.26 6.93 -20.21
N ARG A 3 -15.02 7.42 -20.40
CA ARG A 3 -13.87 6.84 -19.69
C ARG A 3 -14.14 7.05 -18.21
N ALA A 4 -14.21 5.98 -17.43
CA ALA A 4 -14.23 6.09 -15.98
C ALA A 4 -13.05 6.99 -15.57
N ALA A 5 -13.34 8.06 -14.83
CA ALA A 5 -12.29 8.96 -14.37
C ALA A 5 -11.45 8.22 -13.33
N MET A 6 -10.13 8.23 -13.49
CA MET A 6 -9.23 7.60 -12.53
C MET A 6 -9.44 8.22 -11.15
N ALA A 7 -9.58 7.37 -10.12
CA ALA A 7 -9.76 7.82 -8.74
C ALA A 7 -8.61 8.75 -8.31
N ALA A 8 -8.95 9.86 -7.66
CA ALA A 8 -7.93 10.76 -7.10
C ALA A 8 -7.15 10.02 -6.01
N ILE A 9 -5.82 10.06 -6.10
CA ILE A 9 -4.94 9.50 -5.07
C ILE A 9 -4.89 10.48 -3.90
N LYS A 10 -5.28 9.99 -2.73
CA LYS A 10 -5.30 10.73 -1.48
C LYS A 10 -4.02 10.46 -0.69
N LEU A 11 -3.65 11.38 0.20
CA LEU A 11 -2.56 11.16 1.13
C LEU A 11 -3.14 10.73 2.48
N MET A 12 -2.59 9.67 3.07
CA MET A 12 -2.97 9.20 4.41
C MET A 12 -1.86 9.50 5.41
N GLN A 13 -2.22 9.97 6.59
CA GLN A 13 -1.26 10.20 7.68
C GLN A 13 -0.99 8.91 8.46
N PRO A 14 0.21 8.70 9.04
CA PRO A 14 0.50 7.54 9.87
C PRO A 14 -0.52 7.32 11.00
N ALA A 15 -0.93 8.40 11.68
CA ALA A 15 -1.93 8.32 12.75
C ALA A 15 -3.31 7.86 12.28
N GLU A 16 -3.70 8.20 11.05
CA GLU A 16 -4.97 7.76 10.46
C GLU A 16 -4.95 6.25 10.18
N LEU A 17 -3.87 5.76 9.58
CA LEU A 17 -3.71 4.34 9.31
C LEU A 17 -3.58 3.53 10.63
N ALA A 18 -2.85 4.03 11.63
CA ALA A 18 -2.74 3.38 12.94
C ALA A 18 -4.11 3.26 13.64
N ALA A 19 -4.96 4.29 13.54
CA ALA A 19 -6.33 4.23 14.06
C ALA A 19 -7.18 3.19 13.30
N MET A 20 -6.99 3.05 11.98
CA MET A 20 -7.65 2.01 11.19
C MET A 20 -7.21 0.59 11.60
N LEU A 21 -5.91 0.37 11.79
CA LEU A 21 -5.36 -0.92 12.22
C LEU A 21 -5.91 -1.38 13.59
N ARG A 22 -6.14 -0.43 14.49
CA ARG A 22 -6.67 -0.68 15.84
C ARG A 22 -8.19 -0.73 15.91
N SER A 23 -8.88 -0.41 14.82
CA SER A 23 -10.34 -0.42 14.81
C SER A 23 -10.85 -1.87 14.72
N PRO A 24 -11.58 -2.37 15.74
CA PRO A 24 -12.15 -3.72 15.68
C PRO A 24 -13.29 -3.84 14.64
N ALA A 25 -13.76 -2.70 14.10
CA ALA A 25 -14.80 -2.66 13.07
C ALA A 25 -14.26 -2.80 11.65
N LEU A 26 -12.94 -2.72 11.46
CA LEU A 26 -12.30 -2.80 10.15
C LEU A 26 -11.47 -4.08 10.04
N VAL A 27 -11.65 -4.82 8.95
CA VAL A 27 -10.98 -6.08 8.68
C VAL A 27 -9.96 -5.89 7.55
N PRO A 28 -8.65 -6.14 7.79
CA PRO A 28 -7.64 -6.15 6.73
C PRO A 28 -7.98 -7.15 5.62
N GLY A 29 -7.75 -6.77 4.36
CA GLY A 29 -8.07 -7.58 3.19
C GLY A 29 -9.56 -7.59 2.80
N LYS A 30 -10.43 -6.93 3.59
CA LYS A 30 -11.86 -6.77 3.28
C LYS A 30 -12.26 -5.30 3.23
N ASP A 31 -11.99 -4.54 4.30
CA ASP A 31 -12.39 -3.12 4.39
C ASP A 31 -11.26 -2.19 3.93
N TYR A 32 -10.01 -2.64 4.07
CA TYR A 32 -8.82 -1.95 3.60
C TYR A 32 -7.68 -2.93 3.33
N LEU A 33 -6.70 -2.51 2.54
CA LEU A 33 -5.46 -3.24 2.32
C LEU A 33 -4.28 -2.28 2.25
N VAL A 34 -3.25 -2.55 3.05
CA VAL A 34 -1.95 -1.89 2.95
C VAL A 34 -1.12 -2.62 1.90
N VAL A 35 -0.53 -1.90 0.97
CA VAL A 35 0.32 -2.44 -0.09
C VAL A 35 1.71 -1.84 0.05
N ASP A 36 2.66 -2.66 0.50
CA ASP A 36 4.05 -2.29 0.63
C ASP A 36 4.78 -2.60 -0.67
N VAL A 37 5.28 -1.57 -1.35
CA VAL A 37 5.98 -1.71 -2.63
C VAL A 37 7.50 -1.54 -2.52
N ARG A 38 8.06 -1.72 -1.31
CA ARG A 38 9.51 -1.82 -1.14
C ARG A 38 10.06 -3.05 -1.85
N ASP A 39 11.32 -2.96 -2.27
CA ASP A 39 12.03 -4.03 -2.97
C ASP A 39 12.88 -4.77 -1.94
N ASP A 40 14.20 -4.77 -2.09
CA ASP A 40 15.14 -5.35 -1.11
C ASP A 40 15.09 -4.61 0.24
N ASP A 41 14.65 -3.35 0.23
CA ASP A 41 14.45 -2.52 1.43
C ASP A 41 13.15 -2.83 2.20
N PHE A 42 12.48 -3.94 1.90
CA PHE A 42 11.35 -4.46 2.67
C PHE A 42 11.79 -5.05 4.02
N GLU A 43 12.99 -5.64 4.08
CA GLU A 43 13.55 -6.23 5.30
C GLU A 43 13.69 -5.19 6.43
N GLY A 44 13.62 -5.67 7.68
CA GLY A 44 13.70 -4.83 8.88
C GLY A 44 12.35 -4.48 9.52
N GLY A 45 11.25 -4.87 8.88
CA GLY A 45 9.90 -4.79 9.42
C GLY A 45 8.90 -4.25 8.42
N ASN A 46 7.62 -4.51 8.67
CA ASN A 46 6.51 -4.06 7.82
C ASN A 46 5.28 -3.68 8.66
N ILE A 47 4.30 -3.04 8.00
CA ILE A 47 3.00 -2.76 8.61
C ILE A 47 2.22 -4.08 8.69
N PRO A 48 1.58 -4.40 9.84
CA PRO A 48 0.85 -5.65 10.02
C PRO A 48 -0.21 -5.90 8.94
N GLY A 49 -0.19 -7.10 8.36
CA GLY A 49 -1.16 -7.51 7.35
C GLY A 49 -1.01 -6.80 5.99
N ALA A 50 0.12 -6.12 5.75
CA ALA A 50 0.41 -5.54 4.45
C ALA A 50 0.68 -6.62 3.39
N LEU A 51 0.13 -6.42 2.19
CA LEU A 51 0.54 -7.17 1.01
C LEU A 51 1.86 -6.60 0.50
N HIS A 52 2.91 -7.43 0.48
CA HIS A 52 4.18 -7.07 -0.14
C HIS A 52 4.10 -7.27 -1.65
N LEU A 53 4.21 -6.18 -2.40
CA LEU A 53 4.18 -6.18 -3.86
C LEU A 53 5.32 -5.29 -4.42
N PRO A 54 6.54 -5.85 -4.56
CA PRO A 54 7.74 -5.07 -4.91
C PRO A 54 7.59 -4.20 -6.16
N SER A 55 8.13 -2.98 -6.11
CA SER A 55 8.01 -2.03 -7.21
C SER A 55 8.67 -2.47 -8.52
N HIS A 56 9.74 -3.27 -8.44
CA HIS A 56 10.39 -3.83 -9.64
C HIS A 56 9.46 -4.78 -10.40
N GLN A 57 8.55 -5.48 -9.71
CA GLN A 57 7.53 -6.29 -10.35
C GLN A 57 6.52 -5.40 -11.08
N LEU A 58 6.17 -4.25 -10.51
CA LEU A 58 5.25 -3.27 -11.12
C LEU A 58 5.84 -2.48 -12.31
N SER A 59 7.12 -2.67 -12.62
CA SER A 59 7.84 -1.82 -13.60
C SER A 59 7.47 -2.10 -15.06
N SER A 60 6.86 -3.24 -15.36
CA SER A 60 6.49 -3.64 -16.72
C SER A 60 5.08 -4.25 -16.75
N PRO A 61 4.12 -3.61 -17.43
CA PRO A 61 2.75 -4.13 -17.55
C PRO A 61 2.67 -5.40 -18.42
N TYR A 62 3.76 -5.79 -19.08
CA TYR A 62 3.82 -6.96 -19.96
C TYR A 62 4.38 -8.21 -19.27
N THR A 63 5.12 -8.03 -18.17
CA THR A 63 5.76 -9.15 -17.44
C THR A 63 5.15 -9.37 -16.06
N PHE A 64 4.43 -8.39 -15.54
CA PHE A 64 3.68 -8.51 -14.31
C PHE A 64 2.25 -8.94 -14.60
N ASP A 65 1.91 -10.18 -14.24
CA ASP A 65 0.51 -10.60 -14.21
C ASP A 65 -0.18 -9.97 -13.01
N ALA A 66 -0.67 -8.75 -13.19
CA ALA A 66 -1.41 -8.02 -12.17
C ALA A 66 -2.78 -8.63 -11.87
N ARG A 67 -3.31 -9.49 -12.75
CA ARG A 67 -4.73 -9.91 -12.73
C ARG A 67 -5.17 -10.49 -11.38
N PRO A 68 -4.42 -11.42 -10.73
CA PRO A 68 -4.82 -11.95 -9.44
C PRO A 68 -4.93 -10.87 -8.35
N HIS A 69 -4.07 -9.85 -8.41
CA HIS A 69 -4.11 -8.72 -7.47
C HIS A 69 -5.23 -7.73 -7.82
N LEU A 70 -5.49 -7.48 -9.11
CA LEU A 70 -6.57 -6.58 -9.55
C LEU A 70 -7.95 -7.10 -9.13
N ASP A 71 -8.21 -8.40 -9.29
CA ASP A 71 -9.46 -9.03 -8.84
C ASP A 71 -9.66 -8.84 -7.33
N GLN A 72 -8.62 -9.07 -6.53
CA GLN A 72 -8.66 -8.82 -5.09
C GLN A 72 -8.89 -7.33 -4.79
N PHE A 73 -8.12 -6.44 -5.41
CA PHE A 73 -8.18 -5.00 -5.19
C PHE A 73 -9.55 -4.40 -5.51
N MET A 74 -10.25 -4.91 -6.53
CA MET A 74 -11.62 -4.51 -6.86
C MET A 74 -12.65 -4.87 -5.79
N THR A 75 -12.34 -5.79 -4.87
CA THR A 75 -13.24 -6.17 -3.76
C THR A 75 -13.01 -5.38 -2.48
N ILE A 76 -11.94 -4.59 -2.40
CA ILE A 76 -11.49 -3.93 -1.17
C ILE A 76 -11.70 -2.41 -1.29
N PRO A 77 -12.51 -1.77 -0.44
CA PRO A 77 -12.86 -0.35 -0.58
C PRO A 77 -11.70 0.63 -0.51
N LYS A 78 -10.61 0.30 0.21
CA LYS A 78 -9.47 1.21 0.43
C LYS A 78 -8.14 0.50 0.20
N LEU A 79 -7.30 1.06 -0.67
CA LEU A 79 -5.94 0.59 -0.92
C LEU A 79 -4.94 1.66 -0.48
N ILE A 80 -4.02 1.29 0.40
CA ILE A 80 -3.05 2.21 1.00
C ILE A 80 -1.64 1.79 0.58
N PHE A 81 -1.08 2.49 -0.39
CA PHE A 81 0.24 2.21 -0.92
C PHE A 81 1.33 2.92 -0.12
N HIS A 82 2.47 2.28 0.07
CA HIS A 82 3.66 2.93 0.58
C HIS A 82 4.94 2.29 0.06
N CYS A 83 6.06 3.01 0.20
CA CYS A 83 7.38 2.40 0.08
C CYS A 83 8.23 2.80 1.31
N ALA A 84 9.55 2.89 1.19
CA ALA A 84 10.40 3.37 2.29
C ALA A 84 10.05 4.80 2.73
N MET A 85 9.95 5.73 1.79
CA MET A 85 9.65 7.16 2.07
C MET A 85 8.37 7.66 1.40
N SER A 86 7.75 6.84 0.56
CA SER A 86 6.58 7.20 -0.28
C SER A 86 6.76 8.42 -1.18
N GLN A 87 8.00 8.70 -1.64
CA GLN A 87 8.30 9.83 -2.53
C GLN A 87 8.26 9.46 -4.02
N GLN A 88 8.46 8.18 -4.37
CA GLN A 88 8.53 7.72 -5.76
C GLN A 88 7.74 6.43 -5.99
N ARG A 89 8.21 5.29 -5.44
CA ARG A 89 7.64 3.95 -5.69
C ARG A 89 6.18 3.84 -5.25
N GLY A 90 5.85 4.28 -4.04
CA GLY A 90 4.46 4.29 -3.52
C GLY A 90 3.47 5.06 -4.41
N PRO A 91 3.71 6.36 -4.69
CA PRO A 91 2.86 7.13 -5.62
C PRO A 91 2.76 6.52 -7.02
N LYS A 92 3.88 6.03 -7.58
CA LYS A 92 3.89 5.40 -8.91
C LYS A 92 3.06 4.11 -8.94
N ALA A 93 3.14 3.29 -7.91
CA ALA A 93 2.34 2.08 -7.79
C ALA A 93 0.84 2.40 -7.70
N ALA A 94 0.45 3.35 -6.84
CA ALA A 94 -0.93 3.79 -6.71
C ALA A 94 -1.50 4.31 -8.05
N MET A 95 -0.71 5.09 -8.81
CA MET A 95 -1.08 5.56 -10.15
C MET A 95 -1.25 4.42 -11.15
N LEU A 96 -0.30 3.48 -11.20
CA LEU A 96 -0.34 2.36 -12.14
C LEU A 96 -1.53 1.45 -11.86
N ILE A 97 -1.69 1.02 -10.60
CA ILE A 97 -2.80 0.15 -10.19
C ILE A 97 -4.13 0.87 -10.40
N GLY A 98 -4.25 2.16 -10.03
CA GLY A 98 -5.45 2.93 -10.27
C GLY A 98 -5.85 3.00 -11.75
N ARG A 99 -4.86 3.12 -12.64
CA ARG A 99 -5.08 3.06 -14.09
C ARG A 99 -5.57 1.68 -14.53
N LEU A 100 -4.91 0.61 -14.10
CA LEU A 100 -5.29 -0.77 -14.47
C LEU A 100 -6.70 -1.12 -13.99
N LEU A 101 -7.03 -0.77 -12.74
CA LEU A 101 -8.37 -0.95 -12.20
C LEU A 101 -9.42 -0.17 -12.99
N THR A 102 -9.09 1.03 -13.48
CA THR A 102 -9.99 1.84 -14.31
C THR A 102 -10.20 1.22 -15.69
N GLU A 103 -9.16 0.61 -16.27
CA GLU A 103 -9.23 -0.09 -17.55
C GLU A 103 -10.10 -1.36 -17.43
N ASP A 104 -9.97 -2.14 -16.35
CA ASP A 104 -10.79 -3.32 -16.04
C ASP A 104 -12.24 -2.96 -15.67
N ALA A 105 -12.45 -1.85 -14.95
CA ALA A 105 -13.77 -1.42 -14.52
C ALA A 105 -14.65 -0.87 -15.65
N ALA A 106 -14.14 -0.73 -16.88
CA ALA A 106 -14.91 -0.28 -18.03
C ALA A 106 -16.15 -1.16 -18.33
N THR A 107 -16.19 -2.37 -17.77
CA THR A 107 -17.32 -3.31 -17.86
C THR A 107 -17.90 -3.73 -16.50
N ALA A 108 -17.33 -3.26 -15.38
CA ALA A 108 -17.71 -3.68 -14.03
C ALA A 108 -18.81 -2.79 -13.42
N THR A 109 -19.67 -3.38 -12.59
CA THR A 109 -20.68 -2.67 -11.79
C THR A 109 -20.22 -2.35 -10.36
N THR A 110 -19.04 -2.83 -9.96
CA THR A 110 -18.46 -2.62 -8.62
C THR A 110 -17.88 -1.21 -8.49
N ALA A 111 -18.06 -0.60 -7.32
CA ALA A 111 -17.44 0.69 -7.01
C ALA A 111 -15.91 0.55 -6.97
N MET A 112 -15.22 1.51 -7.58
CA MET A 112 -13.75 1.56 -7.58
C MET A 112 -13.21 1.80 -6.16
N PRO A 113 -12.07 1.18 -5.81
CA PRO A 113 -11.43 1.43 -4.52
C PRO A 113 -10.92 2.87 -4.40
N GLU A 114 -10.95 3.39 -3.19
CA GLU A 114 -10.24 4.62 -2.84
C GLU A 114 -8.74 4.33 -2.74
N LEU A 115 -7.93 5.17 -3.40
CA LEU A 115 -6.48 5.00 -3.45
C LEU A 115 -5.78 6.00 -2.54
N TYR A 116 -4.88 5.51 -1.71
CA TYR A 116 -4.09 6.31 -0.77
C TYR A 116 -2.60 6.06 -0.93
N VAL A 117 -1.80 7.07 -0.59
CA VAL A 117 -0.37 6.94 -0.33
C VAL A 117 -0.10 7.30 1.14
N LEU A 118 0.59 6.43 1.87
CA LEU A 118 0.99 6.71 3.25
C LEU A 118 2.12 7.75 3.27
N ARG A 119 1.89 8.89 3.92
CA ARG A 119 2.89 9.95 4.05
C ARG A 119 4.14 9.44 4.77
N GLY A 120 5.30 9.68 4.18
CA GLY A 120 6.61 9.38 4.77
C GLY A 120 7.00 7.90 4.72
N GLY A 121 6.13 7.03 4.19
CA GLY A 121 6.41 5.61 4.00
C GLY A 121 6.70 4.86 5.30
N PHE A 122 7.35 3.71 5.17
CA PHE A 122 7.70 2.88 6.32
C PHE A 122 8.73 3.55 7.24
N ALA A 123 9.62 4.41 6.70
CA ALA A 123 10.60 5.14 7.50
C ALA A 123 9.93 6.06 8.54
N ALA A 124 8.88 6.79 8.15
CA ALA A 124 8.09 7.60 9.07
C ALA A 124 7.24 6.73 10.01
N TRP A 125 6.67 5.64 9.50
CA TRP A 125 5.87 4.70 10.28
C TRP A 125 6.65 4.09 11.44
N GLN A 126 7.77 3.43 11.16
CA GLN A 126 8.59 2.80 12.19
C GLN A 126 9.13 3.82 13.18
N SER A 127 9.49 5.03 12.72
CA SER A 127 9.99 6.08 13.62
C SER A 127 8.92 6.50 14.64
N ALA A 128 7.66 6.59 14.20
CA ALA A 128 6.53 6.93 15.04
C ALA A 128 6.11 5.78 15.98
N TYR A 129 6.20 4.53 15.52
CA TYR A 129 5.55 3.38 16.19
C TYR A 129 6.50 2.27 16.64
N LYS A 130 7.82 2.47 16.62
CA LYS A 130 8.84 1.47 17.08
C LYS A 130 8.62 0.90 18.48
N THR A 131 7.85 1.56 19.33
CA THR A 131 7.50 1.10 20.69
C THR A 131 6.11 0.46 20.79
N GLU A 132 5.39 0.35 19.67
CA GLU A 132 4.01 -0.12 19.59
C GLU A 132 3.97 -1.41 18.75
N PRO A 133 4.22 -2.59 19.36
CA PRO A 133 4.42 -3.84 18.62
C PRO A 133 3.19 -4.33 17.86
N ASP A 134 1.99 -3.86 18.23
CA ASP A 134 0.76 -4.15 17.48
C ASP A 134 0.69 -3.46 16.12
N LEU A 135 1.55 -2.46 15.88
CA LEU A 135 1.65 -1.71 14.63
C LEU A 135 2.87 -2.10 13.79
N LEU A 136 3.59 -3.15 14.19
CA LEU A 136 4.83 -3.59 13.55
C LEU A 136 4.88 -5.11 13.44
N GLU A 137 5.11 -5.59 12.22
CA GLU A 137 5.31 -7.00 11.93
C GLU A 137 6.75 -7.23 11.44
N ASN A 138 7.36 -8.36 11.79
CA ASN A 138 8.73 -8.73 11.40
C ASN A 138 9.81 -7.67 11.73
N TYR A 139 9.57 -6.84 12.76
CA TYR A 139 10.42 -5.69 13.04
C TYR A 139 11.76 -6.07 13.66
N ASN A 140 12.84 -5.56 13.07
CA ASN A 140 14.19 -5.74 13.57
C ASN A 140 14.76 -4.39 14.02
N ALA A 141 14.58 -4.05 15.31
CA ALA A 141 15.01 -2.78 15.88
C ALA A 141 16.51 -2.48 15.63
N LYS A 142 17.36 -3.52 15.66
CA LYS A 142 18.80 -3.38 15.46
C LYS A 142 19.14 -2.81 14.07
N MET A 143 18.45 -3.24 13.02
CA MET A 143 18.67 -2.72 11.65
C MET A 143 18.37 -1.22 11.55
N TRP A 144 17.37 -0.74 12.31
CA TRP A 144 16.99 0.67 12.33
C TRP A 144 17.91 1.54 13.17
N GLU A 145 18.46 1.01 14.26
CA GLU A 145 19.45 1.70 15.10
C GLU A 145 20.81 1.84 14.41
N GLU A 146 21.23 0.80 13.69
CA GLU A 146 22.52 0.78 13.00
C GLU A 146 22.49 1.46 11.62
N GLY A 147 21.31 1.89 11.14
CA GLY A 147 21.16 2.66 9.91
C GLY A 147 21.23 1.86 8.61
N TRP A 148 20.97 0.55 8.65
CA TRP A 148 21.08 -0.37 7.49
C TRP A 148 20.07 -0.10 6.37
N TRP A 149 19.15 0.85 6.58
CA TRP A 149 18.07 1.23 5.67
C TRP A 149 18.37 2.50 4.85
N MET A 150 19.52 3.13 5.07
CA MET A 150 20.05 4.26 4.27
C MET A 150 21.06 3.77 3.24
#